data_AF-A0A836BIH0-F1
#
_entry.id   AF-A0A836BIH0-F1
#
_cell.length_a   1.000
_cell.length_b   1.000
_cell.length_c   1.000
_cell.angle_alpha   90.00
_cell.angle_beta   90.00
_cell.angle_gamma   90.00
#
_symmetry.space_group_name_H-M   'P 1'
#
loop_
_entity.id
_entity.type
_entity.pdbx_description
1 polymer ?
#
loop_
_entity_poly.entity_id
_entity_poly.type
_entity_poly.pdbx_seq_one_letter_code
_entity_poly.pdbx_strand_id
1 'polypeptide(L)'
;MLNEHLFSHHGFKGDEEDYYNPKNNFLNEVIDRKAGIPITLSIIYSQIAKYIGLDLKISGFPSHVVVSYKQEMILDPYHGGKLLTVDDLQAILDNNYAGQVQFSPEFLNEIDETKILIRILRNLRSSYTQSFAYEKAMRCTDMALALDPNGPEDIRDKGILEIRLLHNETGLKYLNQYLEINPNAEDVDFILELIKSIRKKD
;
A
#
# COMPACT_ATOMS: atom_id res chain seq x y z
N MET A 1 11.77 14.37 20.75
CA MET A 1 13.11 14.47 20.14
C MET A 1 13.16 13.88 18.73
N LEU A 2 12.92 12.58 18.50
CA LEU A 2 12.99 12.00 17.14
C LEU A 2 11.97 12.64 16.17
N ASN A 3 10.70 12.74 16.57
CA ASN A 3 9.65 13.36 15.75
C ASN A 3 9.98 14.80 15.38
N GLU A 4 10.27 15.62 16.40
CA GLU A 4 10.64 17.02 16.24
C GLU A 4 11.86 17.19 15.32
N HIS A 5 12.88 16.35 15.49
CA HIS A 5 14.06 16.39 14.63
C HIS A 5 13.71 16.06 13.17
N LEU A 6 13.01 14.95 12.91
CA LEU A 6 12.75 14.52 11.54
C LEU A 6 11.69 15.40 10.84
N PHE A 7 10.56 15.61 11.50
CA PHE A 7 9.39 16.24 10.87
C PHE A 7 9.41 17.76 11.02
N SER A 8 9.87 18.31 12.15
CA SER A 8 9.90 19.77 12.36
C SER A 8 11.21 20.40 11.87
N HIS A 9 12.37 19.90 12.28
CA HIS A 9 13.66 20.48 11.88
C HIS A 9 14.07 20.09 10.45
N HIS A 10 13.97 18.81 10.09
CA HIS A 10 14.32 18.36 8.75
C HIS A 10 13.19 18.50 7.74
N GLY A 11 11.94 18.63 8.18
CA GLY A 11 10.79 18.97 7.32
C GLY A 11 10.20 17.80 6.54
N PHE A 12 10.43 16.55 6.97
CA PHE A 12 9.76 15.39 6.39
C PHE A 12 8.25 15.48 6.63
N LYS A 13 7.44 15.12 5.63
CA LYS A 13 5.97 15.13 5.74
C LYS A 13 5.31 14.13 4.79
N GLY A 14 4.07 13.75 5.10
CA GLY A 14 3.17 13.11 4.14
C GLY A 14 2.88 14.02 2.94
N ASP A 15 2.86 13.44 1.74
CA ASP A 15 2.47 14.16 0.52
C ASP A 15 0.96 14.00 0.27
N GLU A 16 0.15 14.80 0.96
CA GLU A 16 -1.32 14.76 0.83
C GLU A 16 -1.82 15.38 -0.48
N GLU A 17 -1.09 16.38 -1.00
CA GLU A 17 -1.49 17.13 -2.20
C GLU A 17 -1.29 16.30 -3.48
N ASP A 18 -0.20 15.53 -3.56
CA ASP A 18 0.14 14.70 -4.72
C ASP A 18 0.47 13.26 -4.26
N TYR A 19 -0.45 12.66 -3.50
CA TYR A 19 -0.27 11.33 -2.90
C TYR A 19 0.14 10.26 -3.91
N TYR A 20 -0.46 10.28 -5.10
CA TYR A 20 -0.21 9.32 -6.16
C TYR A 20 1.03 9.64 -7.02
N ASN A 21 1.85 10.64 -6.67
CA ASN A 21 3.12 10.87 -7.34
C ASN A 21 4.02 9.62 -7.22
N PRO A 22 4.45 9.00 -8.34
CA PRO A 22 5.34 7.85 -8.27
C PRO A 22 6.62 8.12 -7.46
N LYS A 23 7.12 9.37 -7.45
CA LYS A 23 8.31 9.79 -6.69
C LYS A 23 8.19 9.52 -5.19
N ASN A 24 6.98 9.48 -4.64
CA ASN A 24 6.75 9.19 -3.22
C ASN A 24 7.18 7.76 -2.84
N ASN A 25 7.41 6.87 -3.81
CA ASN A 25 7.81 5.48 -3.58
C ASN A 25 9.33 5.24 -3.71
N PHE A 26 10.09 6.24 -4.16
CA PHE A 26 11.54 6.12 -4.34
C PHE A 26 12.25 6.82 -3.19
N LEU A 27 12.95 6.06 -2.34
CA LEU A 27 13.55 6.60 -1.11
C LEU A 27 14.52 7.76 -1.37
N ASN A 28 15.27 7.74 -2.47
CA ASN A 28 16.13 8.86 -2.86
C ASN A 28 15.32 10.14 -3.12
N GLU A 29 14.21 10.06 -3.87
CA GLU A 29 13.34 11.21 -4.12
C GLU A 29 12.64 11.68 -2.84
N VAL A 30 12.23 10.76 -1.96
CA VAL A 30 11.60 11.09 -0.68
C VAL A 30 12.59 11.81 0.25
N ILE A 31 13.85 11.40 0.27
CA ILE A 31 14.90 12.08 1.06
C ILE A 31 15.16 13.49 0.51
N ASP A 32 15.28 13.64 -0.80
CA ASP A 32 15.57 14.92 -1.43
C ASP A 32 14.39 15.90 -1.30
N ARG A 33 13.16 15.43 -1.56
CA ARG A 33 11.93 16.24 -1.48
C ARG A 33 11.39 16.40 -0.07
N LYS A 34 11.78 15.52 0.85
CA LYS A 34 11.25 15.42 2.22
C LYS A 34 9.73 15.17 2.24
N ALA A 35 9.20 14.55 1.20
CA ALA A 35 7.78 14.27 1.04
C ALA A 35 7.60 12.83 0.55
N GLY A 36 6.72 12.06 1.18
CA GLY A 36 6.50 10.66 0.84
C GLY A 36 5.16 10.11 1.34
N ILE A 37 4.99 8.80 1.19
CA ILE A 37 3.79 8.06 1.61
C ILE A 37 4.06 7.25 2.89
N PRO A 38 3.05 6.63 3.52
CA PRO A 38 3.21 5.99 4.82
C PRO A 38 4.35 4.97 4.88
N ILE A 39 4.54 4.16 3.83
CA ILE A 39 5.57 3.11 3.82
C ILE A 39 6.98 3.70 3.75
N THR A 40 7.21 4.70 2.91
CA THR A 40 8.55 5.28 2.73
C THR A 40 8.97 6.11 3.93
N LEU A 41 8.04 6.86 4.52
CA LEU A 41 8.31 7.63 5.74
C LEU A 41 8.54 6.69 6.93
N SER A 42 7.80 5.58 7.03
CA SER A 42 8.04 4.56 8.06
C SER A 42 9.40 3.88 7.93
N ILE A 43 9.85 3.59 6.70
CA ILE A 43 11.20 3.06 6.46
C ILE A 43 12.25 4.06 6.95
N ILE A 44 12.20 5.32 6.49
CA ILE A 44 13.18 6.35 6.87
C ILE A 44 13.18 6.55 8.39
N TYR A 45 11.99 6.68 8.99
CA TYR A 45 11.82 6.90 10.42
C TYR A 45 12.37 5.74 11.25
N SER A 46 12.03 4.49 10.92
CA SER A 46 12.55 3.30 11.61
C SER A 46 14.07 3.16 11.47
N GLN A 47 14.63 3.42 10.27
CA GLN A 47 16.08 3.33 10.06
C GLN A 47 16.85 4.41 10.83
N ILE A 48 16.34 5.64 10.90
CA ILE A 48 16.96 6.70 11.72
C ILE A 48 16.86 6.36 13.20
N ALA A 49 15.71 5.85 13.65
CA ALA A 49 15.49 5.45 15.03
C ALA A 49 16.49 4.39 15.51
N LYS A 50 16.88 3.45 14.64
CA LYS A 50 17.91 2.44 14.97
C LYS A 50 19.26 3.04 15.36
N TYR A 51 19.68 4.15 14.73
CA TYR A 51 20.94 4.81 15.06
C TYR A 51 20.98 5.43 16.47
N ILE A 52 19.81 5.69 17.05
CA ILE A 52 19.67 6.21 18.42
C ILE A 52 19.20 5.12 19.41
N GLY A 53 19.29 3.85 19.02
CA GLY A 53 18.99 2.70 19.88
C GLY A 53 17.50 2.40 20.03
N LEU A 54 16.64 2.91 19.15
CA LEU A 54 15.20 2.62 19.13
C LEU A 54 14.88 1.62 18.01
N ASP A 55 14.48 0.40 18.39
CA ASP A 55 14.05 -0.64 17.45
C ASP A 55 12.55 -0.48 17.16
N LEU A 56 12.22 0.35 16.17
CA LEU A 56 10.85 0.57 15.72
C LEU A 56 10.47 -0.48 14.66
N LYS A 57 9.38 -1.21 14.91
CA LYS A 57 8.84 -2.23 14.01
C LYS A 57 7.82 -1.64 13.07
N ILE A 58 7.91 -1.94 11.78
CA ILE A 58 6.98 -1.44 10.76
C ILE A 58 5.81 -2.42 10.68
N SER A 59 4.58 -1.91 10.73
CA SER A 59 3.36 -2.70 10.66
C SER A 59 2.53 -2.33 9.44
N GLY A 60 2.08 -3.36 8.72
CA GLY A 60 1.29 -3.23 7.50
C GLY A 60 -0.20 -2.97 7.74
N PHE A 61 -0.55 -1.96 8.54
CA PHE A 61 -1.93 -1.69 8.94
C PHE A 61 -2.89 -1.58 7.72
N PRO A 62 -4.15 -2.08 7.80
CA PRO A 62 -5.08 -1.94 6.68
C PRO A 62 -5.21 -0.48 6.24
N SER A 63 -5.10 -0.24 4.93
CA SER A 63 -5.05 1.10 4.30
C SER A 63 -3.90 2.05 4.71
N HIS A 64 -3.04 1.71 5.68
CA HIS A 64 -2.02 2.63 6.21
C HIS A 64 -0.71 1.95 6.64
N VAL A 65 0.34 2.70 7.00
CA VAL A 65 1.57 2.10 7.59
C VAL A 65 1.90 2.85 8.85
N VAL A 66 2.11 2.10 9.93
CA VAL A 66 2.48 2.63 11.23
C VAL A 66 3.75 1.96 11.70
N VAL A 67 4.38 2.53 12.72
CA VAL A 67 5.50 1.88 13.41
C VAL A 67 5.16 1.69 14.88
N SER A 68 5.67 0.63 15.49
CA SER A 68 5.50 0.37 16.90
C SER A 68 6.84 0.28 17.63
N TYR A 69 6.87 0.77 18.86
CA TYR A 69 7.95 0.52 19.81
C TYR A 69 7.43 -0.35 20.94
N LYS A 70 8.04 -1.54 21.12
CA LYS A 70 7.67 -2.53 22.13
C LYS A 70 6.18 -2.91 22.13
N GLN A 71 5.49 -2.78 21.00
CA GLN A 71 4.03 -3.00 20.84
C GLN A 71 3.12 -2.14 21.73
N GLU A 72 3.69 -1.21 22.50
CA GLU A 72 2.94 -0.32 23.41
C GLU A 72 2.73 1.06 22.79
N MET A 73 3.73 1.55 22.06
CA MET A 73 3.71 2.89 21.48
C MET A 73 3.60 2.79 19.97
N ILE A 74 2.47 3.25 19.43
CA ILE A 74 2.17 3.20 18.00
C ILE A 74 2.29 4.62 17.47
N LEU A 75 3.14 4.79 16.47
CA LEU A 75 3.46 6.08 15.89
C LEU A 75 3.10 6.07 14.41
N ASP A 76 2.65 7.22 13.92
CA ASP A 76 2.32 7.44 12.52
C ASP A 76 3.35 8.36 11.86
N PRO A 77 4.38 7.83 11.17
CA PRO A 77 5.38 8.65 10.50
C PRO A 77 4.81 9.51 9.37
N TYR A 78 3.68 9.12 8.77
CA TYR A 78 3.05 9.93 7.72
C TYR A 78 2.49 11.22 8.29
N HIS A 79 1.87 11.14 9.48
CA HIS A 79 1.35 12.29 10.22
C HIS A 79 2.34 12.81 11.28
N GLY A 80 3.61 12.94 10.92
CA GLY A 80 4.61 13.61 11.76
C GLY A 80 5.01 12.85 13.03
N GLY A 81 4.84 11.53 13.04
CA GLY A 81 5.10 10.67 14.19
C GLY A 81 4.02 10.76 15.27
N LYS A 82 2.79 11.14 14.93
CA LYS A 82 1.66 11.21 15.86
C LYS A 82 1.55 9.90 16.66
N LEU A 83 1.42 10.00 17.98
CA LEU A 83 1.09 8.86 18.84
C LEU A 83 -0.38 8.48 18.60
N LEU A 84 -0.61 7.22 18.24
CA LEU A 84 -1.94 6.68 17.95
C LEU A 84 -2.45 5.87 19.14
N THR A 85 -3.71 6.12 19.49
CA THR A 85 -4.50 5.29 20.39
C THR A 85 -5.25 4.20 19.60
N VAL A 86 -5.86 3.25 20.30
CA VAL A 86 -6.76 2.26 19.67
C VAL A 86 -7.94 2.96 18.97
N ASP A 87 -8.47 4.03 19.56
CA ASP A 87 -9.56 4.81 18.95
C ASP A 87 -9.09 5.50 17.66
N ASP A 88 -7.86 6.02 17.61
CA ASP A 88 -7.29 6.57 16.37
C ASP A 88 -7.15 5.48 15.29
N LEU A 89 -6.71 4.27 15.66
CA LEU A 89 -6.58 3.15 14.72
C LEU A 89 -7.95 2.68 14.20
N GLN A 90 -8.95 2.61 15.06
CA GLN A 90 -10.32 2.31 14.65
C GLN A 90 -10.85 3.39 13.71
N ALA A 91 -10.59 4.67 13.99
CA ALA A 91 -11.00 5.76 13.11
C ALA A 91 -10.36 5.67 11.70
N ILE A 92 -9.10 5.20 11.59
CA ILE A 92 -8.48 4.92 10.29
C ILE A 92 -9.25 3.82 9.54
N LEU A 93 -9.64 2.74 10.23
CA LEU A 93 -10.42 1.66 9.63
C LEU A 93 -11.81 2.13 9.21
N ASP A 94 -12.50 2.88 10.07
CA ASP A 94 -13.85 3.39 9.79
C ASP A 94 -13.87 4.29 8.55
N ASN A 95 -12.87 5.15 8.40
CA ASN A 95 -12.74 6.05 7.26
C ASN A 95 -12.48 5.31 5.93
N ASN A 96 -11.75 4.19 5.96
CA ASN A 96 -11.34 3.47 4.74
C ASN A 96 -12.25 2.29 4.38
N TYR A 97 -12.96 1.74 5.36
CA TYR A 97 -13.78 0.53 5.23
C TYR A 97 -15.23 0.73 5.70
N ALA A 98 -15.68 1.99 5.86
CA ALA A 98 -17.04 2.34 6.24
C ALA A 98 -17.56 1.61 7.50
N GLY A 99 -16.68 1.39 8.48
CA GLY A 99 -16.99 0.69 9.74
C GLY A 99 -17.15 -0.82 9.64
N GLN A 100 -16.87 -1.43 8.48
CA GLN A 100 -17.02 -2.88 8.27
C GLN A 100 -15.86 -3.68 8.86
N VAL A 101 -14.74 -3.03 9.15
CA VAL A 101 -13.53 -3.66 9.71
C VAL A 101 -13.31 -3.16 11.13
N GLN A 102 -13.27 -4.10 12.08
CA GLN A 102 -12.94 -3.83 13.48
C GLN A 102 -11.44 -3.98 13.71
N PHE A 103 -10.88 -3.14 14.58
CA PHE A 103 -9.49 -3.21 14.97
C PHE A 103 -9.15 -4.58 15.56
N SER A 104 -8.04 -5.13 15.08
CA SER A 104 -7.47 -6.38 15.56
C SER A 104 -5.98 -6.16 15.85
N PRO A 105 -5.44 -6.64 16.99
CA PRO A 105 -4.03 -6.49 17.33
C PRO A 105 -3.07 -7.00 16.25
N GLU A 106 -3.49 -8.01 15.48
CA GLU A 106 -2.71 -8.63 14.40
C GLU A 106 -2.40 -7.64 13.27
N PHE A 107 -3.17 -6.57 13.12
CA PHE A 107 -2.88 -5.49 12.17
C PHE A 107 -1.61 -4.70 12.52
N LEU A 108 -1.12 -4.84 13.75
CA LEU A 108 0.11 -4.23 14.23
C LEU A 108 1.31 -5.18 14.19
N ASN A 109 1.13 -6.41 13.69
CA ASN A 109 2.24 -7.33 13.51
C ASN A 109 3.30 -6.73 12.58
N GLU A 110 4.57 -6.96 12.92
CA GLU A 110 5.70 -6.54 12.09
C GLU A 110 5.59 -7.22 10.73
N ILE A 111 5.74 -6.44 9.66
CA ILE A 111 5.83 -6.96 8.31
C ILE A 111 7.29 -7.20 7.93
N ASP A 112 7.55 -8.33 7.26
CA ASP A 112 8.87 -8.65 6.73
C ASP A 112 9.25 -7.78 5.51
N GLU A 113 10.51 -7.87 5.10
CA GLU A 113 11.05 -7.12 3.98
C GLU A 113 10.35 -7.42 2.65
N THR A 114 9.89 -8.66 2.46
CA THR A 114 9.20 -9.08 1.23
C THR A 114 7.84 -8.39 1.14
N LYS A 115 7.09 -8.35 2.24
CA LYS A 115 5.81 -7.63 2.34
C LYS A 115 5.98 -6.11 2.23
N ILE A 116 7.08 -5.55 2.74
CA ILE A 116 7.44 -4.15 2.49
C ILE A 116 7.63 -3.90 0.98
N LEU A 117 8.41 -4.73 0.29
CA LEU A 117 8.66 -4.60 -1.15
C LEU A 117 7.37 -4.72 -1.97
N ILE A 118 6.54 -5.74 -1.70
CA ILE A 118 5.25 -5.91 -2.36
C ILE A 118 4.39 -4.66 -2.17
N ARG A 119 4.36 -4.09 -0.98
CA ARG A 119 3.55 -2.91 -0.71
C ARG A 119 4.05 -1.65 -1.42
N ILE A 120 5.37 -1.46 -1.54
CA ILE A 120 5.95 -0.41 -2.40
C ILE A 120 5.55 -0.63 -3.87
N LEU A 121 5.63 -1.87 -4.37
CA LEU A 121 5.24 -2.21 -5.74
C LEU A 121 3.75 -1.94 -6.00
N ARG A 122 2.86 -2.29 -5.06
CA ARG A 122 1.42 -2.00 -5.15
C ARG A 122 1.14 -0.50 -5.15
N ASN A 123 1.85 0.28 -4.32
CA ASN A 123 1.73 1.74 -4.32
C ASN A 123 2.20 2.35 -5.65
N LEU A 124 3.35 1.91 -6.19
CA LEU A 124 3.83 2.31 -7.51
C LEU A 124 2.87 1.94 -8.63
N ARG A 125 2.30 0.73 -8.59
CA ARG A 125 1.26 0.29 -9.53
C ARG A 125 0.09 1.27 -9.51
N SER A 126 -0.42 1.63 -8.34
CA SER A 126 -1.50 2.61 -8.21
C SER A 126 -1.11 3.98 -8.76
N SER A 127 0.06 4.51 -8.42
CA SER A 127 0.59 5.77 -8.96
C SER A 127 0.67 5.77 -10.50
N TYR A 128 1.18 4.69 -11.10
CA TYR A 128 1.28 4.57 -12.55
C TYR A 128 -0.07 4.33 -13.23
N THR A 129 -0.99 3.64 -12.57
CA THR A 129 -2.35 3.44 -13.06
C THR A 129 -3.10 4.77 -13.10
N GLN A 130 -2.97 5.60 -12.05
CA GLN A 130 -3.58 6.92 -11.96
C GLN A 130 -3.08 7.89 -13.03
N SER A 131 -1.82 7.73 -13.46
CA SER A 131 -1.20 8.52 -14.54
C SER A 131 -1.30 7.86 -15.92
N PHE A 132 -2.14 6.83 -16.08
CA PHE A 132 -2.35 6.09 -17.34
C PHE A 132 -1.08 5.41 -17.90
N ALA A 133 -0.01 5.30 -17.11
CA ALA A 133 1.24 4.66 -17.47
C ALA A 133 1.16 3.13 -17.28
N TYR A 134 0.21 2.50 -17.96
CA TYR A 134 -0.17 1.09 -17.72
C TYR A 134 0.97 0.09 -17.91
N GLU A 135 1.91 0.32 -18.83
CA GLU A 135 3.09 -0.54 -18.97
C GLU A 135 4.01 -0.51 -17.75
N LYS A 136 4.12 0.63 -17.06
CA LYS A 136 4.89 0.74 -15.82
C LYS A 136 4.12 0.09 -14.67
N ALA A 137 2.81 0.31 -14.59
CA ALA A 137 1.96 -0.37 -13.62
C ALA A 137 2.05 -1.90 -13.78
N MET A 138 2.05 -2.39 -15.03
CA MET A 138 2.19 -3.81 -15.34
C MET A 138 3.52 -4.39 -14.83
N ARG A 139 4.64 -3.69 -15.05
CA ARG A 139 5.94 -4.10 -14.52
C ARG A 139 5.93 -4.21 -12.99
N CYS A 140 5.29 -3.27 -12.30
CA CYS A 140 5.15 -3.33 -10.84
C CYS A 140 4.32 -4.55 -10.41
N THR A 141 3.21 -4.83 -11.10
CA THR A 141 2.37 -6.01 -10.85
C THR A 141 3.12 -7.32 -11.08
N ASP A 142 3.89 -7.43 -12.17
CA ASP A 142 4.67 -8.63 -12.49
C ASP A 142 5.76 -8.87 -11.44
N MET A 143 6.42 -7.81 -10.95
CA MET A 143 7.37 -7.92 -9.85
C MET A 143 6.70 -8.35 -8.54
N ALA A 144 5.50 -7.85 -8.24
CA ALA A 144 4.77 -8.26 -7.05
C ALA A 144 4.37 -9.75 -7.11
N LEU A 145 3.87 -10.21 -8.27
CA LEU A 145 3.56 -11.62 -8.52
C LEU A 145 4.78 -12.53 -8.54
N ALA A 146 5.96 -12.01 -8.90
CA ALA A 146 7.21 -12.78 -8.79
C ALA A 146 7.60 -13.04 -7.33
N LEU A 147 7.22 -12.14 -6.40
CA LEU A 147 7.46 -12.28 -4.95
C LEU A 147 6.34 -13.07 -4.25
N ASP A 148 5.09 -12.89 -4.68
CA ASP A 148 3.91 -13.59 -4.15
C ASP A 148 3.00 -14.05 -5.31
N PRO A 149 3.28 -15.22 -5.91
CA PRO A 149 2.56 -15.70 -7.10
C PRO A 149 1.07 -15.95 -6.90
N ASN A 150 0.63 -16.09 -5.65
CA ASN A 150 -0.76 -16.39 -5.30
C ASN A 150 -1.46 -15.18 -4.66
N GLY A 151 -0.84 -13.99 -4.69
CA GLY A 151 -1.40 -12.76 -4.14
C GLY A 151 -2.71 -12.37 -4.86
N PRO A 152 -3.89 -12.48 -4.21
CA PRO A 152 -5.18 -12.31 -4.90
C PRO A 152 -5.35 -10.91 -5.49
N GLU A 153 -4.96 -9.87 -4.75
CA GLU A 153 -5.00 -8.48 -5.23
C GLU A 153 -4.12 -8.26 -6.47
N ASP A 154 -2.94 -8.87 -6.51
CA ASP A 154 -1.99 -8.69 -7.62
C ASP A 154 -2.45 -9.46 -8.86
N ILE A 155 -3.07 -10.64 -8.69
CA ILE A 155 -3.74 -11.41 -9.75
C ILE A 155 -4.92 -10.62 -10.32
N ARG A 156 -5.78 -10.06 -9.47
CA ARG A 156 -6.89 -9.19 -9.88
C ARG A 156 -6.38 -8.01 -10.70
N ASP A 157 -5.41 -7.28 -10.16
CA ASP A 157 -4.93 -6.05 -10.79
C ASP A 157 -4.14 -6.33 -12.08
N LYS A 158 -3.48 -7.50 -12.19
CA LYS A 158 -2.93 -8.02 -13.45
C LYS A 158 -4.04 -8.16 -14.49
N GLY A 159 -5.13 -8.83 -14.13
CA GLY A 159 -6.30 -8.98 -15.01
C GLY A 159 -6.86 -7.64 -15.48
N ILE A 160 -7.07 -6.69 -14.56
CA ILE A 160 -7.56 -5.35 -14.89
C ILE A 160 -6.61 -4.63 -15.86
N LEU A 161 -5.29 -4.66 -15.61
CA LEU A 161 -4.31 -3.98 -16.45
C LEU A 161 -4.20 -4.61 -17.85
N GLU A 162 -4.29 -5.93 -17.98
CA GLU A 162 -4.31 -6.60 -19.29
C GLU A 162 -5.54 -6.16 -20.11
N ILE A 163 -6.72 -6.05 -19.48
CA ILE A 163 -7.92 -5.50 -20.13
C ILE A 163 -7.69 -4.05 -20.57
N ARG A 164 -7.05 -3.21 -19.73
CA ARG A 164 -6.72 -1.82 -20.10
C ARG A 164 -5.78 -1.73 -21.29
N LEU A 165 -4.89 -2.71 -21.45
CA LEU A 165 -3.97 -2.85 -22.58
C LEU A 165 -4.59 -3.58 -23.78
N LEU A 166 -5.90 -3.86 -23.75
CA LEU A 166 -6.66 -4.55 -24.81
C LEU A 166 -6.28 -6.03 -25.00
N HIS A 167 -5.60 -6.65 -24.03
CA HIS A 167 -5.28 -8.07 -24.03
C HIS A 167 -6.40 -8.88 -23.36
N ASN A 168 -7.58 -8.86 -23.98
CA ASN A 168 -8.82 -9.37 -23.39
C ASN A 168 -8.73 -10.83 -22.91
N GLU A 169 -8.21 -11.74 -23.73
CA GLU A 169 -8.11 -13.16 -23.38
C GLU A 169 -7.26 -13.38 -22.11
N THR A 170 -6.11 -12.72 -22.04
CA THR A 170 -5.20 -12.82 -20.89
C THR A 170 -5.82 -12.18 -19.66
N GLY A 171 -6.43 -11.00 -19.81
CA GLY A 171 -7.11 -10.31 -18.70
C GLY A 171 -8.24 -11.15 -18.11
N LEU A 172 -9.10 -11.72 -18.96
CA LEU A 172 -10.17 -12.62 -18.53
C LEU A 172 -9.64 -13.84 -17.78
N LYS A 173 -8.52 -14.44 -18.21
CA LYS A 173 -7.90 -15.56 -17.50
C LYS A 173 -7.56 -15.19 -16.05
N TYR A 174 -6.87 -14.07 -15.84
CA TYR A 174 -6.48 -13.61 -14.50
C TYR A 174 -7.68 -13.21 -13.64
N LEU A 175 -8.69 -12.54 -14.22
CA LEU A 175 -9.90 -12.17 -13.47
C LEU A 175 -10.71 -13.39 -13.02
N ASN A 176 -10.82 -14.44 -13.85
CA ASN A 176 -11.45 -15.69 -13.43
C ASN A 176 -10.64 -16.38 -12.32
N GLN A 177 -9.30 -16.43 -12.45
CA GLN A 177 -8.42 -16.97 -11.41
C GLN A 177 -8.60 -16.22 -10.08
N TYR A 178 -8.73 -14.89 -10.11
CA TYR A 178 -9.00 -14.11 -8.89
C TYR A 178 -10.32 -14.52 -8.21
N LEU A 179 -11.40 -14.68 -8.98
CA LEU A 179 -12.69 -15.11 -8.46
C LEU A 179 -12.68 -16.53 -7.90
N GLU A 180 -11.85 -17.42 -8.44
CA GLU A 180 -11.64 -18.77 -7.89
C GLU A 180 -10.91 -18.73 -6.54
N ILE A 181 -9.91 -17.84 -6.40
CA ILE A 181 -9.12 -17.71 -5.18
C ILE A 181 -9.92 -17.01 -4.07
N ASN A 182 -10.68 -15.97 -4.42
CA ASN A 182 -11.42 -15.15 -3.45
C ASN A 182 -12.88 -14.91 -3.90
N PRO A 183 -13.74 -15.94 -3.83
CA PRO A 183 -15.11 -15.88 -4.36
C PRO A 183 -16.06 -14.97 -3.57
N ASN A 184 -15.66 -14.54 -2.37
CA ASN A 184 -16.45 -13.68 -1.49
C ASN A 184 -15.78 -12.32 -1.24
N ALA A 185 -14.86 -11.90 -2.11
CA ALA A 185 -14.26 -10.58 -2.00
C ALA A 185 -15.32 -9.47 -2.17
N GLU A 186 -15.11 -8.33 -1.51
CA GLU A 186 -16.05 -7.19 -1.57
C GLU A 186 -16.26 -6.65 -3.00
N ASP A 187 -15.29 -6.86 -3.89
CA ASP A 187 -15.29 -6.38 -5.27
C ASP A 187 -15.73 -7.43 -6.31
N VAL A 188 -16.21 -8.61 -5.88
CA VAL A 188 -16.60 -9.71 -6.78
C VAL A 188 -17.63 -9.27 -7.82
N ASP A 189 -18.66 -8.52 -7.42
CA ASP A 189 -19.70 -8.05 -8.34
C ASP A 189 -19.13 -7.12 -9.42
N PHE A 190 -18.21 -6.24 -9.04
CA PHE A 190 -17.52 -5.36 -9.98
C PHE A 190 -16.70 -6.17 -11.01
N ILE A 191 -15.95 -7.19 -10.54
CA ILE A 191 -15.14 -8.04 -11.42
C ILE A 191 -16.03 -8.87 -12.36
N LEU A 192 -17.16 -9.40 -11.88
CA LEU A 192 -18.11 -10.13 -12.71
C LEU A 192 -18.73 -9.24 -13.80
N GLU A 193 -19.11 -8.01 -13.47
CA GLU A 193 -19.62 -7.05 -14.46
C GLU A 193 -18.54 -6.64 -15.47
N LEU A 194 -17.30 -6.46 -15.03
CA LEU A 194 -16.17 -6.22 -15.94
C LEU A 194 -16.00 -7.38 -16.93
N ILE A 195 -15.96 -8.63 -16.46
CA ILE A 195 -15.87 -9.83 -17.30
C ILE A 195 -17.03 -9.88 -18.31
N LYS A 196 -18.28 -9.65 -17.86
CA LYS A 196 -19.46 -9.62 -18.74
C LYS A 196 -19.35 -8.54 -19.82
N SER A 197 -18.83 -7.36 -19.48
CA SER A 197 -18.70 -6.23 -20.40
C SER A 197 -17.72 -6.51 -21.54
N ILE A 198 -16.64 -7.26 -21.27
CA ILE A 198 -15.63 -7.62 -22.26
C ILE A 198 -16.18 -8.68 -23.21
N ARG A 199 -16.80 -9.75 -22.68
CA ARG A 199 -17.38 -10.84 -23.49
C ARG A 199 -18.53 -10.42 -24.42
N LYS A 200 -19.17 -9.28 -24.17
CA LYS A 200 -20.22 -8.73 -25.04
C LYS A 200 -19.68 -7.92 -26.22
N LYS A 201 -18.39 -7.57 -26.22
CA LYS A 201 -17.73 -6.80 -27.28
C LYS A 201 -17.07 -7.68 -28.34
N ASP A 202 -16.88 -8.96 -28.04
CA ASP A 202 -16.41 -10.00 -28.96
C ASP A 202 -17.61 -10.64 -29.69
#